data_AF-A0A359H209-F1
#
_entry.id   AF-A0A359H209-F1
#
_cell.length_a   1.000
_cell.length_b   1.000
_cell.length_c   1.000
_cell.angle_alpha   90.00
_cell.angle_beta   90.00
_cell.angle_gamma   90.00
#
_symmetry.space_group_name_H-M   'P 1'
#
loop_
_entity.id
_entity.type
_entity.pdbx_description
1 polymer ?
#
loop_
_entity_poly.entity_id
_entity_poly.type
_entity_poly.pdbx_seq_one_letter_code
_entity_poly.pdbx_strand_id
1 'polypeptide(L)'
;MRSVIRILFPLIFPGLLFAKKEGFRSDVLSAEVSTEYNNLIPDSRVVINAPNGSFLNPDKPVRLILYALPNGNTIEQTEGRTLLSKTDDWHFDIQHIAAQVRFLRENDKRFNYIVAYLESSQKAWTAHASKYKDSPLLYSHLVDTVKAIVLDKYFKNKPSAGINVVLASHSGGGRFVFNYLHGVDEIPGFIERLCFIDSYYAYEELFAGKFIKWLNSGKDKMLGVISYIDTTVVYNGKPIVSKTGGTGYRSELMYRNMKEAGVKFKDSTDTSFIRHTAFSGRLRIIIKENPTGKIYHTILVEKNGLIHQLLFNSKLEERGYKFWGERSYSNLIK
;
A
#
# COMPACT_ATOMS: atom_id res chain seq x y z
N MET A 1 62.68 -33.15 48.84
CA MET A 1 62.68 -33.66 47.45
C MET A 1 61.30 -34.14 47.08
N ARG A 2 60.49 -33.30 46.42
CA ARG A 2 59.24 -33.70 45.78
C ARG A 2 59.11 -32.95 44.47
N SER A 3 59.02 -33.72 43.38
CA SER A 3 58.92 -33.29 42.00
C SER A 3 57.60 -32.57 41.76
N VAL A 4 57.66 -31.39 41.12
CA VAL A 4 56.50 -30.58 40.72
C VAL A 4 56.22 -30.86 39.25
N ILE A 5 55.14 -31.58 38.97
CA ILE A 5 54.59 -31.74 37.62
C ILE A 5 53.72 -30.51 37.33
N ARG A 6 54.14 -29.70 36.35
CA ARG A 6 53.34 -28.59 35.78
C ARG A 6 52.31 -29.16 34.81
N ILE A 7 51.03 -29.06 35.16
CA ILE A 7 49.91 -29.23 34.23
C ILE A 7 49.48 -27.82 33.79
N LEU A 8 49.64 -27.52 32.49
CA LEU A 8 49.11 -26.31 31.87
C LEU A 8 47.59 -26.42 31.75
N PHE A 9 46.86 -25.50 32.38
CA PHE A 9 45.48 -25.16 32.04
C PHE A 9 45.47 -24.13 30.91
N PRO A 10 44.81 -24.36 29.76
CA PRO A 10 44.53 -23.28 28.84
C PRO A 10 43.33 -22.48 29.36
N LEU A 11 43.54 -21.18 29.59
CA LEU A 11 42.47 -20.20 29.76
C LEU A 11 41.60 -20.21 28.49
N ILE A 12 40.37 -20.68 28.60
CA ILE A 12 39.34 -20.49 27.57
C ILE A 12 38.79 -19.08 27.77
N PHE A 13 39.23 -18.15 26.92
CA PHE A 13 38.53 -16.90 26.69
C PHE A 13 37.16 -17.23 26.05
N PRO A 14 36.03 -16.70 26.56
CA PRO A 14 34.79 -16.75 25.81
C PRO A 14 34.96 -15.79 24.61
N GLY A 15 35.24 -16.38 23.45
CA GLY A 15 35.21 -15.66 22.19
C GLY A 15 33.84 -15.05 22.00
N LEU A 16 33.80 -13.72 21.91
CA LEU A 16 32.71 -13.00 21.26
C LEU A 16 32.51 -13.65 19.89
N LEU A 17 31.46 -14.45 19.74
CA LEU A 17 30.92 -14.78 18.43
C LEU A 17 30.35 -13.48 17.85
N PHE A 18 31.20 -12.73 17.15
CA PHE A 18 30.71 -11.83 16.12
C PHE A 18 30.04 -12.70 15.08
N ALA A 19 28.71 -12.80 15.17
CA ALA A 19 27.89 -13.24 14.06
C ALA A 19 28.25 -12.35 12.87
N LYS A 20 28.92 -12.96 11.90
CA LYS A 20 29.25 -12.40 10.59
C LYS A 20 27.93 -11.85 10.03
N LYS A 21 27.74 -10.54 10.05
CA LYS A 21 26.71 -9.86 9.25
C LYS A 21 27.00 -10.25 7.81
N GLU A 22 26.31 -11.27 7.32
CA GLU A 22 26.27 -11.57 5.90
C GLU A 22 25.86 -10.28 5.18
N GLY A 23 26.66 -9.95 4.16
CA GLY A 23 26.65 -8.68 3.49
C GLY A 23 25.23 -8.24 3.12
N PHE A 24 24.91 -7.01 3.52
CA PHE A 24 23.83 -6.24 2.92
C PHE A 24 23.99 -6.33 1.39
N ARG A 25 23.05 -6.97 0.71
CA ARG A 25 23.00 -6.90 -0.76
C ARG A 25 22.60 -5.48 -1.15
N SER A 26 23.60 -4.70 -1.53
CA SER A 26 23.46 -3.44 -2.29
C SER A 26 22.66 -3.61 -3.60
N ASP A 27 22.41 -4.84 -4.02
CA ASP A 27 21.91 -5.19 -5.34
C ASP A 27 20.43 -4.83 -5.57
N VAL A 28 19.62 -4.63 -4.51
CA VAL A 28 18.19 -4.28 -4.63
C VAL A 28 17.99 -2.78 -4.91
N LEU A 29 18.88 -1.92 -4.40
CA LEU A 29 18.79 -0.47 -4.61
C LEU A 29 19.26 -0.06 -6.01
N SER A 30 20.17 -0.82 -6.62
CA SER A 30 20.82 -0.54 -7.91
C SER A 30 20.11 -1.15 -9.13
N ALA A 31 18.98 -1.84 -8.94
CA ALA A 31 18.35 -2.66 -9.97
C ALA A 31 16.87 -2.33 -10.25
N GLU A 32 16.46 -1.06 -10.19
CA GLU A 32 15.11 -0.65 -10.56
C GLU A 32 15.10 0.13 -11.87
N VAL A 33 14.11 -0.13 -12.72
CA VAL A 33 13.88 0.59 -13.96
C VAL A 33 12.53 1.28 -13.87
N SER A 34 12.53 2.60 -14.05
CA SER A 34 11.31 3.40 -14.16
C SER A 34 11.04 3.73 -15.63
N THR A 35 9.77 3.67 -16.04
CA THR A 35 9.34 4.13 -17.36
C THR A 35 8.15 5.04 -17.20
N GLU A 36 8.25 6.24 -17.76
CA GLU A 36 7.21 7.25 -17.68
C GLU A 36 6.31 7.22 -18.92
N TYR A 37 5.03 7.41 -18.69
CA TYR A 37 4.00 7.59 -19.70
C TYR A 37 3.19 8.82 -19.34
N ASN A 38 2.98 9.70 -20.31
CA ASN A 38 2.15 10.89 -20.14
C ASN A 38 0.91 10.75 -21.01
N ASN A 39 -0.20 11.27 -20.51
CA ASN A 39 -1.47 11.34 -21.22
C ASN A 39 -2.02 9.98 -21.69
N LEU A 40 -1.80 8.89 -20.92
CA LEU A 40 -2.50 7.61 -21.16
C LEU A 40 -4.03 7.79 -21.02
N ILE A 41 -4.43 8.69 -20.14
CA ILE A 41 -5.67 9.45 -20.21
C ILE A 41 -5.34 10.95 -20.17
N PRO A 42 -6.21 11.87 -20.60
CA PRO A 42 -5.93 13.31 -20.53
C PRO A 42 -5.42 13.73 -19.15
N ASP A 43 -4.42 14.62 -19.07
CA ASP A 43 -3.84 15.16 -17.82
C ASP A 43 -3.37 14.10 -16.81
N SER A 44 -2.93 12.93 -17.28
CA SER A 44 -2.32 11.91 -16.42
C SER A 44 -0.83 11.76 -16.66
N ARG A 45 -0.12 11.44 -15.59
CA ARG A 45 1.27 10.98 -15.60
C ARG A 45 1.35 9.66 -14.86
N VAL A 46 1.99 8.67 -15.49
CA VAL A 46 2.20 7.34 -14.93
C VAL A 46 3.67 6.98 -14.96
N VAL A 47 4.22 6.61 -13.82
CA VAL A 47 5.58 6.05 -13.74
C VAL A 47 5.49 4.61 -13.29
N ILE A 48 5.92 3.68 -14.14
CA ILE A 48 6.00 2.26 -13.83
C ILE A 48 7.42 1.95 -13.35
N ASN A 49 7.56 1.61 -12.08
CA ASN A 49 8.80 1.14 -11.47
C ASN A 49 8.77 -0.39 -11.32
N ALA A 50 9.70 -1.06 -12.01
CA ALA A 50 9.88 -2.49 -11.96
C ALA A 50 11.33 -2.84 -11.54
N PRO A 51 11.57 -4.04 -10.98
CA PRO A 51 12.91 -4.60 -10.97
C PRO A 51 13.47 -4.66 -12.41
N ASN A 52 14.78 -4.50 -12.55
CA ASN A 52 15.49 -4.80 -13.79
C ASN A 52 15.16 -6.24 -14.21
N GLY A 53 15.02 -6.48 -15.52
CA GLY A 53 14.54 -7.75 -16.07
C GLY A 53 15.29 -8.99 -15.58
N SER A 54 16.57 -8.87 -15.22
CA SER A 54 17.34 -9.97 -14.61
C SER A 54 16.84 -10.40 -13.22
N PHE A 55 16.08 -9.55 -12.52
CA PHE A 55 15.49 -9.81 -11.21
C PHE A 55 14.01 -10.20 -11.28
N LEU A 56 13.39 -10.14 -12.46
CA LEU A 56 12.05 -10.66 -12.67
C LEU A 56 12.13 -12.18 -12.87
N ASN A 57 11.42 -12.93 -12.03
CA ASN A 57 11.32 -14.37 -12.21
C ASN A 57 10.14 -14.68 -13.13
N PRO A 58 10.38 -15.19 -14.35
CA PRO A 58 9.31 -15.38 -15.31
C PRO A 58 8.28 -16.45 -14.95
N ASP A 59 8.61 -17.35 -14.02
CA ASP A 59 7.74 -18.45 -13.60
C ASP A 59 6.82 -18.04 -12.46
N LYS A 60 6.92 -16.79 -12.00
CA LYS A 60 6.11 -16.24 -10.91
C LYS A 60 5.04 -15.29 -11.42
N PRO A 61 3.85 -15.29 -10.79
CA PRO A 61 2.82 -14.30 -11.09
C PRO A 61 3.31 -12.88 -10.76
N VAL A 62 2.77 -11.92 -11.48
CA VAL A 62 3.00 -10.49 -11.25
C VAL A 62 1.96 -9.96 -10.30
N ARG A 63 2.40 -9.17 -9.32
CA ARG A 63 1.51 -8.30 -8.56
C ARG A 63 1.80 -6.86 -8.95
N LEU A 64 0.90 -6.30 -9.76
CA LEU A 64 0.98 -4.92 -10.24
C LEU A 64 0.20 -4.02 -9.29
N ILE A 65 0.91 -3.17 -8.56
CA ILE A 65 0.34 -2.18 -7.66
C ILE A 65 0.11 -0.91 -8.47
N LEU A 66 -1.14 -0.55 -8.70
CA LEU A 66 -1.53 0.76 -9.20
C LEU A 66 -1.75 1.66 -7.99
N TYR A 67 -0.78 2.54 -7.70
CA TYR A 67 -0.81 3.42 -6.54
C TYR A 67 -1.31 4.81 -6.94
N ALA A 68 -2.57 5.12 -6.59
CA ALA A 68 -3.17 6.42 -6.81
C ALA A 68 -2.71 7.42 -5.73
N LEU A 69 -2.06 8.49 -6.19
CA LEU A 69 -1.37 9.45 -5.34
C LEU A 69 -2.32 10.28 -4.45
N PRO A 70 -1.83 10.71 -3.27
CA PRO A 70 -2.54 11.69 -2.45
C PRO A 70 -2.57 13.08 -3.08
N ASN A 71 -3.51 13.91 -2.62
CA ASN A 71 -3.62 15.28 -3.10
C ASN A 71 -2.39 16.10 -2.71
N GLY A 72 -1.89 16.90 -3.64
CA GLY A 72 -0.74 17.80 -3.44
C GLY A 72 0.62 17.17 -3.69
N ASN A 73 0.71 15.84 -3.84
CA ASN A 73 1.98 15.15 -4.07
C ASN A 73 2.25 14.89 -5.56
N THR A 74 3.53 14.93 -5.94
CA THR A 74 4.04 14.34 -7.19
C THR A 74 4.45 12.88 -6.98
N ILE A 75 4.74 12.18 -8.08
CA ILE A 75 5.32 10.84 -8.06
C ILE A 75 6.60 10.80 -7.25
N GLU A 76 7.52 11.73 -7.44
CA GLU A 76 8.83 11.73 -6.77
C GLU A 76 8.67 11.90 -5.24
N GLN A 77 7.77 12.79 -4.82
CA GLN A 77 7.44 12.96 -3.40
C GLN A 77 6.81 11.69 -2.81
N THR A 78 5.99 10.98 -3.59
CA THR A 78 5.32 9.75 -3.15
C THR A 78 6.25 8.54 -3.12
N GLU A 79 7.16 8.43 -4.09
CA GLU A 79 8.25 7.45 -4.09
C GLU A 79 9.06 7.58 -2.81
N GLY A 80 9.37 8.83 -2.45
CA GLY A 80 10.06 9.22 -1.24
C GLY A 80 11.58 9.07 -1.34
N ARG A 81 12.28 9.92 -0.59
CA ARG A 81 13.74 9.90 -0.47
C ARG A 81 14.17 10.40 0.90
N THR A 82 15.41 10.14 1.23
CA THR A 82 16.07 10.73 2.38
C THR A 82 16.13 12.24 2.21
N LEU A 83 15.74 12.98 3.25
CA LEU A 83 15.96 14.42 3.31
C LEU A 83 17.44 14.68 3.62
N LEU A 84 18.09 15.45 2.77
CA LEU A 84 19.51 15.81 2.92
C LEU A 84 19.69 17.12 3.68
N SER A 85 18.63 17.93 3.76
CA SER A 85 18.63 19.23 4.41
C SER A 85 17.30 19.53 5.09
N LYS A 86 17.31 20.47 6.05
CA LYS A 86 16.08 20.97 6.69
C LYS A 86 15.19 21.81 5.76
N THR A 87 15.71 22.23 4.62
CA THR A 87 14.98 23.00 3.60
C THR A 87 14.38 22.11 2.51
N ASP A 88 14.70 20.81 2.54
CA ASP A 88 14.08 19.86 1.63
C ASP A 88 12.56 19.82 1.85
N ASP A 89 11.84 19.63 0.76
CA ASP A 89 10.39 19.47 0.82
C ASP A 89 10.02 18.23 1.64
N TRP A 90 9.32 18.45 2.76
CA TRP A 90 8.91 17.41 3.69
C TRP A 90 8.01 16.34 3.06
N HIS A 91 7.34 16.64 1.93
CA HIS A 91 6.52 15.67 1.22
C HIS A 91 7.31 14.42 0.77
N PHE A 92 8.64 14.52 0.62
CA PHE A 92 9.49 13.38 0.30
C PHE A 92 9.65 12.37 1.46
N ASP A 93 9.29 12.72 2.70
CA ASP A 93 9.54 11.88 3.88
C ASP A 93 8.27 11.28 4.53
N ILE A 94 7.14 11.31 3.83
CA ILE A 94 5.84 10.94 4.42
C ILE A 94 5.17 9.69 3.83
N GLN A 95 5.63 9.19 2.69
CA GLN A 95 5.00 8.06 1.98
C GLN A 95 5.96 6.88 1.82
N HIS A 96 7.12 7.13 1.21
CA HIS A 96 8.17 6.13 0.95
C HIS A 96 7.67 4.88 0.25
N ILE A 97 6.76 5.03 -0.73
CA ILE A 97 6.15 3.87 -1.39
C ILE A 97 7.19 3.04 -2.13
N ALA A 98 8.23 3.67 -2.71
CA ALA A 98 9.30 2.94 -3.35
C ALA A 98 10.03 2.02 -2.36
N ALA A 99 10.35 2.52 -1.16
CA ALA A 99 11.00 1.73 -0.11
C ALA A 99 10.08 0.61 0.42
N GLN A 100 8.79 0.89 0.58
CA GLN A 100 7.80 -0.13 0.96
C GLN A 100 7.68 -1.25 -0.09
N VAL A 101 7.74 -0.91 -1.38
CA VAL A 101 7.73 -1.90 -2.47
C VAL A 101 9.04 -2.68 -2.53
N ARG A 102 10.19 -2.06 -2.26
CA ARG A 102 11.47 -2.77 -2.09
C ARG A 102 11.40 -3.79 -0.96
N PHE A 103 10.80 -3.44 0.17
CA PHE A 103 10.56 -4.39 1.27
C PHE A 103 9.75 -5.61 0.79
N LEU A 104 8.68 -5.39 0.01
CA LEU A 104 7.87 -6.48 -0.55
C LEU A 104 8.69 -7.35 -1.51
N ARG A 105 9.51 -6.76 -2.39
CA ARG A 105 10.42 -7.49 -3.30
C ARG A 105 11.43 -8.34 -2.52
N GLU A 106 11.93 -7.84 -1.40
CA GLU A 106 12.88 -8.56 -0.55
C GLU A 106 12.25 -9.71 0.24
N ASN A 107 11.04 -9.53 0.76
CA ASN A 107 10.46 -10.43 1.76
C ASN A 107 9.37 -11.35 1.21
N ASP A 108 8.69 -10.98 0.13
CA ASP A 108 7.65 -11.81 -0.49
C ASP A 108 8.07 -12.35 -1.85
N LYS A 109 8.66 -13.55 -1.82
CA LYS A 109 9.15 -14.24 -3.02
C LYS A 109 8.06 -14.93 -3.84
N ARG A 110 6.78 -14.79 -3.50
CA ARG A 110 5.68 -15.43 -4.24
C ARG A 110 5.35 -14.69 -5.55
N PHE A 111 5.65 -13.40 -5.63
CA PHE A 111 5.25 -12.54 -6.74
C PHE A 111 6.41 -11.71 -7.28
N ASN A 112 6.31 -11.32 -8.56
CA ASN A 112 7.05 -10.19 -9.10
C ASN A 112 6.29 -8.90 -8.76
N TYR A 113 6.85 -8.06 -7.90
CA TYR A 113 6.23 -6.79 -7.51
C TYR A 113 6.63 -5.64 -8.44
N ILE A 114 5.63 -5.09 -9.13
CA ILE A 114 5.75 -3.89 -9.97
C ILE A 114 4.81 -2.83 -9.40
N VAL A 115 5.25 -1.58 -9.33
CA VAL A 115 4.39 -0.46 -8.91
C VAL A 115 4.27 0.53 -10.06
N ALA A 116 3.06 0.97 -10.34
CA ALA A 116 2.76 2.09 -11.22
C ALA A 116 2.14 3.20 -10.39
N TYR A 117 2.82 4.34 -10.34
CA TYR A 117 2.34 5.55 -9.69
C TYR A 117 1.41 6.29 -10.62
N LEU A 118 0.24 6.66 -10.12
CA LEU A 118 -0.77 7.38 -10.89
C LEU A 118 -0.91 8.81 -10.35
N GLU A 119 -0.48 9.77 -11.15
CA GLU A 119 -0.58 11.21 -10.89
C GLU A 119 -1.51 11.89 -11.89
N SER A 120 -2.37 12.79 -11.42
CA SER A 120 -3.07 13.76 -12.27
C SER A 120 -2.25 15.05 -12.34
N SER A 121 -2.24 15.77 -13.46
CA SER A 121 -1.52 17.06 -13.58
C SER A 121 -1.97 18.11 -12.55
N GLN A 122 -3.20 18.03 -12.05
CA GLN A 122 -3.73 18.90 -10.98
C GLN A 122 -3.24 18.49 -9.57
N LYS A 123 -2.48 17.40 -9.44
CA LYS A 123 -2.12 16.74 -8.17
C LYS A 123 -3.33 16.47 -7.28
N ALA A 124 -4.49 16.23 -7.90
CA ALA A 124 -5.74 15.97 -7.20
C ALA A 124 -6.72 15.22 -8.11
N TRP A 125 -6.95 13.94 -7.82
CA TRP A 125 -7.89 13.11 -8.58
C TRP A 125 -9.35 13.58 -8.48
N THR A 126 -9.69 14.35 -7.44
CA THR A 126 -10.96 15.07 -7.32
C THR A 126 -11.09 16.17 -8.36
N ALA A 127 -10.06 16.99 -8.54
CA ALA A 127 -10.07 18.04 -9.56
C ALA A 127 -10.11 17.44 -10.97
N HIS A 128 -9.33 16.39 -11.19
CA HIS A 128 -9.33 15.65 -12.45
C HIS A 128 -10.72 15.05 -12.77
N ALA A 129 -11.34 14.33 -11.82
CA ALA A 129 -12.67 13.74 -12.03
C ALA A 129 -13.75 14.80 -12.30
N SER A 130 -13.68 15.95 -11.62
CA SER A 130 -14.61 17.06 -11.86
C SER A 130 -14.42 17.72 -13.24
N LYS A 131 -13.21 17.70 -13.80
CA LYS A 131 -12.90 18.26 -15.11
C LYS A 131 -13.47 17.41 -16.25
N TYR A 132 -13.41 16.08 -16.12
CA TYR A 132 -13.81 15.14 -17.18
C TYR A 132 -15.10 14.40 -16.80
N LYS A 133 -16.19 14.71 -17.51
CA LYS A 133 -17.53 14.12 -17.24
C LYS A 133 -17.55 12.59 -17.39
N ASP A 134 -16.71 12.06 -18.26
CA ASP A 134 -16.50 10.64 -18.55
C ASP A 134 -15.36 10.02 -17.72
N SER A 135 -14.95 10.68 -16.62
CA SER A 135 -13.85 10.22 -15.76
C SER A 135 -13.95 8.77 -15.28
N PRO A 136 -15.14 8.17 -15.01
CA PRO A 136 -15.22 6.75 -14.69
C PRO A 136 -14.69 5.84 -15.81
N LEU A 137 -15.00 6.14 -17.07
CA LEU A 137 -14.51 5.39 -18.23
C LEU A 137 -13.00 5.60 -18.42
N LEU A 138 -12.53 6.84 -18.27
CA LEU A 138 -11.10 7.15 -18.35
C LEU A 138 -10.30 6.33 -17.32
N TYR A 139 -10.76 6.22 -16.08
CA TYR A 139 -9.98 5.53 -15.05
C TYR A 139 -9.97 4.02 -15.28
N SER A 140 -11.06 3.47 -15.84
CA SER A 140 -11.13 2.09 -16.32
C SER A 140 -10.11 1.85 -17.44
N HIS A 141 -10.08 2.73 -18.45
CA HIS A 141 -9.08 2.68 -19.52
C HIS A 141 -7.65 2.79 -19.00
N LEU A 142 -7.37 3.64 -18.01
CA LEU A 142 -6.03 3.78 -17.46
C LEU A 142 -5.57 2.48 -16.77
N VAL A 143 -6.43 1.86 -15.96
CA VAL A 143 -6.14 0.59 -15.29
C VAL A 143 -5.82 -0.51 -16.32
N ASP A 144 -6.64 -0.64 -17.36
CA ASP A 144 -6.45 -1.64 -18.41
C ASP A 144 -5.20 -1.37 -19.24
N THR A 145 -4.94 -0.11 -19.57
CA THR A 145 -3.77 0.30 -20.35
C THR A 145 -2.46 0.04 -19.61
N VAL A 146 -2.37 0.41 -18.32
CA VAL A 146 -1.16 0.17 -17.52
C VAL A 146 -0.92 -1.33 -17.35
N LYS A 147 -1.97 -2.12 -17.12
CA LYS A 147 -1.87 -3.58 -17.08
C LYS A 147 -1.35 -4.14 -18.41
N ALA A 148 -1.89 -3.69 -19.54
CA ALA A 148 -1.46 -4.14 -20.87
C ALA A 148 0.01 -3.78 -21.16
N ILE A 149 0.44 -2.57 -20.81
CA ILE A 149 1.84 -2.13 -20.93
C ILE A 149 2.78 -3.06 -20.14
N VAL A 150 2.43 -3.40 -18.89
CA VAL A 150 3.26 -4.29 -18.06
C VAL A 150 3.35 -5.69 -18.65
N LEU A 151 2.23 -6.22 -19.16
CA LEU A 151 2.19 -7.52 -19.80
C LEU A 151 3.05 -7.56 -21.08
N ASP A 152 2.90 -6.58 -21.98
CA ASP A 152 3.70 -6.53 -23.21
C ASP A 152 5.20 -6.30 -22.90
N LYS A 153 5.53 -5.38 -22.01
CA LYS A 153 6.93 -5.02 -21.76
C LYS A 153 7.73 -6.14 -21.09
N TYR A 154 7.12 -6.86 -20.15
CA TYR A 154 7.85 -7.81 -19.29
C TYR A 154 7.48 -9.28 -19.53
N PHE A 155 6.33 -9.56 -20.17
CA PHE A 155 5.76 -10.91 -20.24
C PHE A 155 5.17 -11.29 -21.61
N LYS A 156 5.47 -10.55 -22.69
CA LYS A 156 4.95 -10.77 -24.07
C LYS A 156 4.93 -12.23 -24.53
N ASN A 157 6.02 -12.96 -24.25
CA ASN A 157 6.22 -14.34 -24.69
C ASN A 157 5.91 -15.36 -23.57
N LYS A 158 5.24 -14.95 -22.50
CA LYS A 158 4.92 -15.77 -21.32
C LYS A 158 3.45 -15.60 -20.93
N PRO A 159 2.50 -16.07 -21.77
CA PRO A 159 1.07 -15.90 -21.55
C PRO A 159 0.56 -16.57 -20.25
N SER A 160 1.32 -17.52 -19.70
CA SER A 160 1.04 -18.14 -18.40
C SER A 160 1.40 -17.28 -17.19
N ALA A 161 2.13 -16.17 -17.38
CA ALA A 161 2.45 -15.24 -16.30
C ALA A 161 1.18 -14.47 -15.89
N GLY A 162 0.44 -15.02 -14.93
CA GLY A 162 -0.75 -14.37 -14.38
C GLY A 162 -0.40 -13.00 -13.79
N ILE A 163 -1.18 -11.99 -14.14
CA ILE A 163 -1.09 -10.66 -13.54
C ILE A 163 -2.27 -10.41 -12.61
N ASN A 164 -1.94 -10.10 -11.37
CA ASN A 164 -2.88 -9.70 -10.34
C ASN A 164 -2.70 -8.21 -10.07
N VAL A 165 -3.77 -7.44 -10.23
CA VAL A 165 -3.75 -6.00 -10.03
C VAL A 165 -4.21 -5.67 -8.62
N VAL A 166 -3.46 -4.78 -7.98
CA VAL A 166 -3.79 -4.16 -6.70
C VAL A 166 -4.09 -2.69 -6.95
N LEU A 167 -5.29 -2.23 -6.62
CA LEU A 167 -5.60 -0.81 -6.59
C LEU A 167 -5.31 -0.30 -5.18
N ALA A 168 -4.26 0.48 -5.03
CA ALA A 168 -3.87 1.08 -3.77
C ALA A 168 -4.00 2.60 -3.84
N SER A 169 -4.44 3.22 -2.75
CA SER A 169 -4.60 4.67 -2.71
C SER A 169 -4.32 5.26 -1.34
N HIS A 170 -3.81 6.49 -1.34
CA HIS A 170 -3.73 7.33 -0.14
C HIS A 170 -4.45 8.66 -0.32
N SER A 171 -5.07 9.18 0.74
CA SER A 171 -5.77 10.47 0.75
C SER A 171 -6.75 10.64 -0.44
N GLY A 172 -6.68 11.76 -1.14
CA GLY A 172 -7.45 12.04 -2.35
C GLY A 172 -7.28 11.03 -3.49
N GLY A 173 -6.23 10.19 -3.47
CA GLY A 173 -6.06 9.07 -4.39
C GLY A 173 -7.21 8.07 -4.38
N GLY A 174 -7.96 7.99 -3.28
CA GLY A 174 -9.15 7.13 -3.24
C GLY A 174 -10.24 7.56 -4.21
N ARG A 175 -10.28 8.85 -4.59
CA ARG A 175 -11.19 9.31 -5.64
C ARG A 175 -10.92 8.65 -6.98
N PHE A 176 -9.66 8.31 -7.29
CA PHE A 176 -9.32 7.52 -8.45
C PHE A 176 -9.97 6.13 -8.38
N VAL A 177 -9.77 5.42 -7.28
CA VAL A 177 -10.32 4.07 -7.09
C VAL A 177 -11.85 4.07 -7.15
N PHE A 178 -12.53 5.02 -6.49
CA PHE A 178 -13.99 5.09 -6.54
C PHE A 178 -14.55 5.48 -7.92
N ASN A 179 -13.87 6.34 -8.69
CA ASN A 179 -14.29 6.62 -10.07
C ASN A 179 -14.07 5.41 -10.98
N TYR A 180 -12.97 4.68 -10.82
CA TYR A 180 -12.80 3.40 -11.48
C TYR A 180 -13.97 2.45 -11.15
N LEU A 181 -14.34 2.35 -9.86
CA LEU A 181 -15.47 1.52 -9.43
C LEU A 181 -16.81 1.97 -10.02
N HIS A 182 -17.01 3.27 -10.27
CA HIS A 182 -18.16 3.78 -11.00
C HIS A 182 -18.13 3.40 -12.49
N GLY A 183 -16.95 3.27 -13.08
CA GLY A 183 -16.76 3.02 -14.51
C GLY A 183 -16.87 1.56 -14.94
N VAL A 184 -16.94 0.64 -13.98
CA VAL A 184 -17.10 -0.80 -14.24
C VAL A 184 -18.41 -1.30 -13.64
N ASP A 185 -19.12 -2.20 -14.32
CA ASP A 185 -20.35 -2.79 -13.75
C ASP A 185 -20.02 -3.74 -12.59
N GLU A 186 -18.95 -4.52 -12.75
CA GLU A 186 -18.43 -5.46 -11.76
C GLU A 186 -16.91 -5.27 -11.64
N ILE A 187 -16.36 -5.51 -10.44
CA ILE A 187 -14.91 -5.46 -10.26
C ILE A 187 -14.31 -6.66 -11.01
N PRO A 188 -13.44 -6.44 -12.02
CA PRO A 188 -12.90 -7.52 -12.85
C PRO A 188 -12.09 -8.54 -12.05
N GLY A 189 -12.12 -9.80 -12.49
CA GLY A 189 -11.44 -10.90 -11.80
C GLY A 189 -9.91 -10.77 -11.69
N PHE A 190 -9.27 -9.94 -12.52
CA PHE A 190 -7.83 -9.66 -12.41
C PHE A 190 -7.48 -8.67 -11.29
N ILE A 191 -8.46 -7.95 -10.74
CA ILE A 191 -8.28 -7.17 -9.52
C ILE A 191 -8.24 -8.16 -8.36
N GLU A 192 -7.08 -8.30 -7.73
CA GLU A 192 -6.87 -9.17 -6.56
C GLU A 192 -7.17 -8.41 -5.26
N ARG A 193 -6.81 -7.13 -5.21
CA ARG A 193 -6.84 -6.38 -3.95
C ARG A 193 -7.21 -4.92 -4.13
N LEU A 194 -8.05 -4.42 -3.21
CA LEU A 194 -8.36 -3.01 -3.03
C LEU A 194 -7.78 -2.55 -1.69
N CYS A 195 -6.87 -1.57 -1.72
CA CYS A 195 -6.14 -1.06 -0.56
C CYS A 195 -6.41 0.43 -0.38
N PHE A 196 -7.25 0.78 0.59
CA PHE A 196 -7.48 2.18 0.95
C PHE A 196 -6.70 2.51 2.21
N ILE A 197 -5.71 3.39 2.11
CA ILE A 197 -5.02 3.97 3.26
C ILE A 197 -5.49 5.40 3.39
N ASP A 198 -6.30 5.68 4.38
CA ASP A 198 -6.88 6.99 4.68
C ASP A 198 -7.42 7.72 3.44
N SER A 199 -8.08 6.97 2.56
CA SER A 199 -8.52 7.42 1.24
C SER A 199 -9.99 7.11 0.96
N TYR A 200 -10.78 6.91 2.01
CA TYR A 200 -12.14 6.39 1.89
C TYR A 200 -13.24 7.46 1.75
N TYR A 201 -12.87 8.71 1.50
CA TYR A 201 -13.77 9.88 1.49
C TYR A 201 -14.98 9.73 0.56
N ALA A 202 -14.77 9.14 -0.63
CA ALA A 202 -15.78 9.02 -1.67
C ALA A 202 -16.61 7.74 -1.59
N TYR A 203 -16.58 7.02 -0.46
CA TYR A 203 -17.46 5.87 -0.27
C TYR A 203 -18.94 6.27 -0.26
N GLU A 204 -19.70 5.53 -1.05
CA GLU A 204 -21.14 5.59 -1.22
C GLU A 204 -21.74 4.19 -0.99
N GLU A 205 -23.01 4.14 -0.55
CA GLU A 205 -23.68 2.90 -0.15
C GLU A 205 -23.73 1.83 -1.25
N LEU A 206 -23.89 2.26 -2.50
CA LEU A 206 -23.94 1.37 -3.67
C LEU A 206 -22.71 0.44 -3.78
N PHE A 207 -21.55 0.86 -3.25
CA PHE A 207 -20.33 0.05 -3.37
C PHE A 207 -20.35 -1.18 -2.47
N ALA A 208 -21.15 -1.20 -1.39
CA ALA A 208 -21.24 -2.36 -0.50
C ALA A 208 -21.59 -3.65 -1.28
N GLY A 209 -22.62 -3.59 -2.13
CA GLY A 209 -23.04 -4.72 -2.96
C GLY A 209 -21.95 -5.17 -3.94
N LYS A 210 -21.27 -4.21 -4.59
CA LYS A 210 -20.17 -4.48 -5.52
C LYS A 210 -18.98 -5.15 -4.82
N PHE A 211 -18.61 -4.70 -3.62
CA PHE A 211 -17.55 -5.33 -2.83
C PHE A 211 -17.93 -6.74 -2.36
N ILE A 212 -19.17 -6.94 -1.89
CA ILE A 212 -19.64 -8.27 -1.46
C ILE A 212 -19.60 -9.25 -2.63
N LYS A 213 -20.14 -8.85 -3.80
CA LYS A 213 -20.12 -9.68 -5.01
C LYS A 213 -18.69 -10.04 -5.41
N TRP A 214 -17.79 -9.06 -5.44
CA TRP A 214 -16.39 -9.30 -5.77
C TRP A 214 -15.69 -10.20 -4.74
N LEU A 215 -15.87 -9.98 -3.44
CA LEU A 215 -15.31 -10.83 -2.39
C LEU A 215 -15.83 -12.28 -2.45
N ASN A 216 -17.04 -12.50 -2.96
CA ASN A 216 -17.60 -13.84 -3.18
C ASN A 216 -17.10 -14.51 -4.48
N SER A 217 -16.62 -13.73 -5.46
CA SER A 217 -16.13 -14.25 -6.75
C SER A 217 -14.84 -15.08 -6.63
N GLY A 218 -14.08 -14.91 -5.55
CA GLY A 218 -12.81 -15.62 -5.37
C GLY A 218 -12.25 -15.57 -3.95
N LYS A 219 -11.52 -16.61 -3.56
CA LYS A 219 -10.82 -16.69 -2.26
C LYS A 219 -9.54 -15.86 -2.21
N ASP A 220 -9.09 -15.39 -3.38
CA ASP A 220 -7.93 -14.53 -3.61
C ASP A 220 -8.30 -13.04 -3.60
N LYS A 221 -9.55 -12.67 -3.35
CA LYS A 221 -10.00 -11.26 -3.31
C LYS A 221 -9.84 -10.68 -1.92
N MET A 222 -9.17 -9.53 -1.79
CA MET A 222 -8.92 -8.86 -0.51
C MET A 222 -9.31 -7.37 -0.52
N LEU A 223 -10.10 -6.95 0.47
CA LEU A 223 -10.49 -5.55 0.68
C LEU A 223 -9.92 -5.07 2.01
N GLY A 224 -9.01 -4.10 1.96
CA GLY A 224 -8.42 -3.51 3.14
C GLY A 224 -8.68 -2.00 3.21
N VAL A 225 -9.24 -1.55 4.32
CA VAL A 225 -9.50 -0.14 4.62
C VAL A 225 -8.77 0.19 5.93
N ILE A 226 -7.84 1.13 5.86
CA ILE A 226 -7.13 1.69 7.00
C ILE A 226 -7.51 3.17 7.09
N SER A 227 -7.95 3.63 8.24
CA SER A 227 -8.30 5.04 8.49
C SER A 227 -8.03 5.40 9.94
N TYR A 228 -8.35 6.63 10.32
CA TYR A 228 -8.35 7.06 11.71
C TYR A 228 -9.59 7.89 12.02
N ILE A 229 -9.89 8.07 13.31
CA ILE A 229 -10.93 9.00 13.73
C ILE A 229 -10.40 10.43 13.52
N ASP A 230 -10.66 10.97 12.34
CA ASP A 230 -10.22 12.29 11.87
C ASP A 230 -11.18 13.42 12.29
N THR A 231 -12.40 13.08 12.72
CA THR A 231 -13.41 14.02 13.22
C THR A 231 -13.05 14.68 14.55
N THR A 232 -12.08 14.15 15.30
CA THR A 232 -11.58 14.74 16.55
C THR A 232 -10.50 15.80 16.32
N VAL A 233 -10.00 15.92 15.09
CA VAL A 233 -8.87 16.80 14.79
C VAL A 233 -9.35 18.23 14.54
N VAL A 234 -8.76 19.16 15.30
CA VAL A 234 -8.95 20.60 15.13
C VAL A 234 -7.62 21.22 14.70
N TYR A 235 -7.63 21.91 13.56
CA TYR A 235 -6.47 22.61 13.01
C TYR A 235 -6.82 24.09 12.84
N ASN A 236 -5.99 24.99 13.36
CA ASN A 236 -6.24 26.44 13.36
C ASN A 236 -7.65 26.83 13.83
N GLY A 237 -8.11 26.19 14.92
CA GLY A 237 -9.43 26.44 15.53
C GLY A 237 -10.63 25.89 14.74
N LYS A 238 -10.41 25.14 13.65
CA LYS A 238 -11.47 24.54 12.85
C LYS A 238 -11.32 23.02 12.73
N PRO A 239 -12.41 22.24 12.78
CA PRO A 239 -12.36 20.83 12.42
C PRO A 239 -11.83 20.67 10.99
N ILE A 240 -10.92 19.72 10.78
CA ILE A 240 -10.36 19.45 9.43
C ILE A 240 -11.37 18.77 8.51
N VAL A 241 -12.35 18.09 9.09
CA VAL A 241 -13.44 17.39 8.39
C VAL A 241 -14.76 17.64 9.11
N SER A 242 -15.87 17.53 8.37
CA SER A 242 -17.20 17.50 8.97
C SER A 242 -17.43 16.18 9.70
N LYS A 243 -18.48 16.12 10.53
CA LYS A 243 -18.86 14.91 11.30
C LYS A 243 -19.04 13.66 10.43
N THR A 244 -19.38 13.83 9.15
CA THR A 244 -19.64 12.74 8.18
C THR A 244 -18.69 12.76 6.98
N GLY A 245 -17.76 13.72 6.94
CA GLY A 245 -16.85 13.94 5.81
C GLY A 245 -15.53 13.17 5.94
N GLY A 246 -15.19 12.70 7.12
CA GLY A 246 -13.93 12.02 7.41
C GLY A 246 -13.86 10.57 6.96
N THR A 247 -12.64 10.05 6.78
CA THR A 247 -12.39 8.65 6.38
C THR A 247 -12.81 7.67 7.46
N GLY A 248 -12.65 8.02 8.73
CA GLY A 248 -13.09 7.19 9.86
C GLY A 248 -14.60 6.96 9.80
N TYR A 249 -15.36 8.05 9.63
CA TYR A 249 -16.81 7.97 9.46
C TYR A 249 -17.22 7.14 8.22
N ARG A 250 -16.55 7.37 7.07
CA ARG A 250 -16.86 6.64 5.83
C ARG A 250 -16.52 5.15 5.92
N SER A 251 -15.48 4.79 6.69
CA SER A 251 -15.11 3.40 6.97
C SER A 251 -16.18 2.71 7.82
N GLU A 252 -16.67 3.39 8.87
CA GLU A 252 -17.79 2.91 9.70
C GLU A 252 -19.10 2.80 8.90
N LEU A 253 -19.36 3.74 7.99
CA LEU A 253 -20.53 3.67 7.11
C LEU A 253 -20.47 2.42 6.22
N MET A 254 -19.33 2.10 5.64
CA MET A 254 -19.17 0.86 4.89
C MET A 254 -19.39 -0.38 5.76
N TYR A 255 -18.80 -0.41 6.95
CA TYR A 255 -19.01 -1.51 7.90
C TYR A 255 -20.52 -1.73 8.16
N ARG A 256 -21.27 -0.67 8.46
CA ARG A 256 -22.72 -0.74 8.69
C ARG A 256 -23.48 -1.24 7.47
N ASN A 257 -23.26 -0.64 6.31
CA ASN A 257 -23.98 -1.02 5.09
C ASN A 257 -23.69 -2.48 4.70
N MET A 258 -22.45 -2.97 4.86
CA MET A 258 -22.13 -4.36 4.59
C MET A 258 -22.74 -5.32 5.62
N LYS A 259 -22.79 -4.92 6.89
CA LYS A 259 -23.44 -5.69 7.95
C LYS A 259 -24.95 -5.79 7.72
N GLU A 260 -25.59 -4.70 7.33
CA GLU A 260 -27.01 -4.65 6.93
C GLU A 260 -27.27 -5.54 5.71
N ALA A 261 -26.34 -5.60 4.76
CA ALA A 261 -26.36 -6.53 3.63
C ALA A 261 -26.03 -8.00 4.00
N GLY A 262 -25.91 -8.33 5.30
CA GLY A 262 -25.78 -9.69 5.80
C GLY A 262 -24.34 -10.20 5.97
N VAL A 263 -23.32 -9.35 5.82
CA VAL A 263 -21.93 -9.75 6.08
C VAL A 263 -21.72 -9.99 7.57
N LYS A 264 -21.20 -11.18 7.91
CA LYS A 264 -20.86 -11.55 9.29
C LYS A 264 -19.45 -11.08 9.62
N PHE A 265 -19.36 -10.03 10.43
CA PHE A 265 -18.09 -9.51 10.93
C PHE A 265 -17.70 -10.15 12.27
N LYS A 266 -16.39 -10.29 12.45
CA LYS A 266 -15.73 -10.43 13.75
C LYS A 266 -15.14 -9.06 14.10
N ASP A 267 -15.68 -8.47 15.15
CA ASP A 267 -15.29 -7.14 15.62
C ASP A 267 -14.32 -7.26 16.80
N SER A 268 -13.37 -6.33 16.88
CA SER A 268 -12.47 -6.20 18.03
C SER A 268 -12.01 -4.76 18.17
N THR A 269 -12.01 -4.24 19.39
CA THR A 269 -11.53 -2.89 19.70
C THR A 269 -10.51 -2.96 20.83
N ASP A 270 -9.42 -2.23 20.68
CA ASP A 270 -8.45 -1.96 21.73
C ASP A 270 -8.25 -0.44 21.89
N THR A 271 -7.34 -0.01 22.77
CA THR A 271 -7.07 1.42 23.02
C THR A 271 -6.49 2.17 21.82
N SER A 272 -6.01 1.44 20.81
CA SER A 272 -5.39 1.98 19.61
C SER A 272 -6.28 1.90 18.39
N PHE A 273 -7.05 0.84 18.22
CA PHE A 273 -7.77 0.53 16.99
C PHE A 273 -9.13 -0.12 17.21
N ILE A 274 -10.10 0.29 16.41
CA ILE A 274 -11.32 -0.46 16.08
C ILE A 274 -11.00 -1.33 14.85
N ARG A 275 -11.40 -2.60 14.88
CA ARG A 275 -11.22 -3.52 13.75
C ARG A 275 -12.48 -4.31 13.45
N HIS A 276 -12.86 -4.31 12.18
CA HIS A 276 -13.93 -5.14 11.64
C HIS A 276 -13.34 -6.09 10.60
N THR A 277 -13.49 -7.39 10.84
CA THR A 277 -12.95 -8.43 9.94
C THR A 277 -14.05 -9.36 9.46
N ALA A 278 -14.10 -9.65 8.16
CA ALA A 278 -15.04 -10.62 7.60
C ALA A 278 -14.38 -11.46 6.49
N PHE A 279 -15.16 -12.36 5.88
CA PHE A 279 -14.71 -13.20 4.77
C PHE A 279 -13.42 -13.99 5.07
N SER A 280 -13.33 -14.57 6.27
CA SER A 280 -12.15 -15.29 6.75
C SER A 280 -10.87 -14.45 6.67
N GLY A 281 -10.95 -13.18 7.08
CA GLY A 281 -9.80 -12.27 7.13
C GLY A 281 -9.53 -11.48 5.85
N ARG A 282 -10.27 -11.74 4.77
CA ARG A 282 -10.08 -11.09 3.46
C ARG A 282 -10.66 -9.68 3.38
N LEU A 283 -11.67 -9.37 4.19
CA LEU A 283 -12.14 -8.02 4.41
C LEU A 283 -11.62 -7.54 5.77
N ARG A 284 -10.90 -6.41 5.78
CA ARG A 284 -10.43 -5.76 7.01
C ARG A 284 -10.68 -4.26 6.95
N ILE A 285 -11.37 -3.75 7.96
CA ILE A 285 -11.53 -2.33 8.22
C ILE A 285 -10.81 -2.07 9.55
N ILE A 286 -9.79 -1.21 9.54
CA ILE A 286 -8.96 -0.87 10.69
C ILE A 286 -9.00 0.64 10.87
N ILE A 287 -9.53 1.10 12.00
CA ILE A 287 -9.72 2.51 12.30
C ILE A 287 -8.92 2.87 13.54
N LYS A 288 -7.93 3.75 13.39
CA LYS A 288 -7.10 4.23 14.50
C LYS A 288 -7.90 5.19 15.39
N GLU A 289 -8.03 4.83 16.67
CA GLU A 289 -8.59 5.69 17.72
C GLU A 289 -7.79 6.99 17.86
N ASN A 290 -8.47 8.10 18.13
CA ASN A 290 -7.84 9.42 18.18
C ASN A 290 -8.41 10.35 19.27
N PRO A 291 -8.37 9.95 20.55
CA PRO A 291 -8.92 10.75 21.65
C PRO A 291 -8.19 12.09 21.84
N THR A 292 -6.96 12.21 21.36
CA THR A 292 -6.13 13.41 21.51
C THR A 292 -6.13 14.33 20.29
N GLY A 293 -6.96 14.06 19.27
CA GLY A 293 -7.08 14.93 18.08
C GLY A 293 -5.81 15.10 17.26
N LYS A 294 -4.96 14.07 17.17
CA LYS A 294 -3.72 14.11 16.37
C LYS A 294 -3.99 13.88 14.88
N ILE A 295 -3.15 14.44 14.02
CA ILE A 295 -3.20 14.18 12.58
C ILE A 295 -2.40 12.91 12.29
N TYR A 296 -3.08 11.81 11.94
CA TYR A 296 -2.45 10.53 11.57
C TYR A 296 -2.42 10.25 10.06
N HIS A 297 -2.88 11.22 9.26
CA HIS A 297 -3.12 11.08 7.82
C HIS A 297 -2.02 10.37 7.04
N THR A 298 -0.78 10.86 7.13
CA THR A 298 0.40 10.26 6.47
C THR A 298 1.07 9.19 7.33
N ILE A 299 0.92 9.28 8.65
CA ILE A 299 1.49 8.33 9.63
C ILE A 299 0.95 6.91 9.39
N LEU A 300 -0.29 6.77 8.94
CA LEU A 300 -0.88 5.47 8.56
C LEU A 300 -0.11 4.78 7.42
N VAL A 301 0.42 5.55 6.46
CA VAL A 301 1.27 5.02 5.39
C VAL A 301 2.66 4.72 5.93
N GLU A 302 3.23 5.69 6.64
CA GLU A 302 4.56 5.65 7.21
C GLU A 302 4.77 4.42 8.11
N LYS A 303 3.78 4.10 8.94
CA LYS A 303 3.83 2.95 9.85
C LYS A 303 3.44 1.65 9.16
N ASN A 304 4.10 1.38 8.03
CA ASN A 304 4.02 0.17 7.21
C ASN A 304 2.65 -0.05 6.56
N GLY A 305 1.92 1.02 6.23
CA GLY A 305 0.55 0.94 5.72
C GLY A 305 0.41 0.15 4.44
N LEU A 306 1.24 0.42 3.41
CA LEU A 306 1.18 -0.31 2.16
C LEU A 306 1.65 -1.76 2.35
N ILE A 307 2.75 -1.98 3.09
CA ILE A 307 3.24 -3.33 3.39
C ILE A 307 2.15 -4.16 4.06
N HIS A 308 1.49 -3.61 5.08
CA HIS A 308 0.40 -4.29 5.78
C HIS A 308 -0.75 -4.60 4.82
N GLN A 309 -1.17 -3.61 4.02
CA GLN A 309 -2.22 -3.77 3.04
C GLN A 309 -1.94 -4.90 2.05
N LEU A 310 -0.69 -5.09 1.63
CA LEU A 310 -0.30 -6.13 0.65
C LEU A 310 -0.12 -7.52 1.26
N LEU A 311 0.25 -7.60 2.54
CA LEU A 311 0.60 -8.86 3.19
C LEU A 311 -0.47 -9.40 4.15
N PHE A 312 -1.49 -8.62 4.50
CA PHE A 312 -2.54 -9.10 5.39
C PHE A 312 -3.26 -10.34 4.82
N ASN A 313 -3.69 -11.20 5.74
CA ASN A 313 -4.28 -12.51 5.47
C ASN A 313 -3.36 -13.47 4.70
N SER A 314 -2.04 -13.30 4.84
CA SER A 314 -1.05 -14.20 4.27
C SER A 314 -0.09 -14.73 5.35
N LYS A 315 0.68 -15.78 5.04
CA LYS A 315 1.70 -16.32 5.96
C LYS A 315 2.82 -15.32 6.32
N LEU A 316 2.95 -14.26 5.53
CA LEU A 316 3.94 -13.19 5.72
C LEU A 316 3.37 -11.99 6.48
N GLU A 317 2.08 -12.02 6.86
CA GLU A 317 1.49 -10.97 7.66
C GLU A 317 2.30 -10.76 8.95
N GLU A 318 2.74 -9.52 9.15
CA GLU A 318 3.57 -9.08 10.26
C GLU A 318 4.84 -9.91 10.51
N ARG A 319 5.40 -10.50 9.44
CA ARG A 319 6.73 -11.12 9.42
C ARG A 319 7.74 -10.10 8.94
N GLY A 320 8.66 -9.69 9.81
CA GLY A 320 9.67 -8.66 9.50
C GLY A 320 9.13 -7.22 9.50
N TYR A 321 7.84 -7.01 9.80
CA TYR A 321 7.23 -5.69 10.00
C TYR A 321 6.10 -5.77 11.02
N LYS A 322 5.66 -4.63 11.55
CA LYS A 322 4.43 -4.49 12.36
C LYS A 322 3.62 -3.31 11.87
N PHE A 323 2.32 -3.50 11.64
CA PHE A 323 1.48 -2.35 11.32
C PHE A 323 1.38 -1.45 12.56
N TRP A 324 1.47 -0.14 12.35
CA TRP A 324 1.59 0.84 13.44
C TRP A 324 2.89 0.74 14.26
N GLY A 325 3.87 -0.06 13.80
CA GLY A 325 5.22 -0.13 14.38
C GLY A 325 6.18 0.91 13.79
N GLU A 326 7.48 0.71 14.02
CA GLU A 326 8.54 1.46 13.35
C GLU A 326 8.61 1.13 11.85
N ARG A 327 9.14 2.07 11.06
CA ARG A 327 9.33 1.90 9.61
C ARG A 327 10.22 0.68 9.36
N SER A 328 9.66 -0.38 8.78
CA SER A 328 10.37 -1.64 8.48
C SER A 328 11.29 -1.56 7.25
N TYR A 329 11.26 -0.42 6.57
CA TYR A 329 11.89 -0.19 5.27
C TYR A 329 12.86 1.00 5.30
N SER A 330 13.24 1.51 6.49
CA SER A 330 14.10 2.69 6.61
C SER A 330 15.44 2.54 5.87
N ASN A 331 16.01 1.33 5.88
CA ASN A 331 17.24 0.99 5.17
C ASN A 331 17.07 0.84 3.64
N LEU A 332 15.84 0.99 3.13
CA LEU A 332 15.48 0.86 1.72
C LEU A 332 15.06 2.20 1.10
N ILE A 333 15.09 3.28 1.87
CA ILE A 333 14.90 4.66 1.40
C ILE A 333 16.20 5.10 0.70
N LYS A 334 16.07 5.74 -0.46
CA LYS A 334 17.21 6.23 -1.26
C LYS A 334 17.71 7.59 -0.80
#